data_AF-A0A7J4RXN1-F1
#
_entry.id   AF-A0A7J4RXN1-F1
#
_cell.length_a   1.000
_cell.length_b   1.000
_cell.length_c   1.000
_cell.angle_alpha   90.00
_cell.angle_beta   90.00
_cell.angle_gamma   90.00
#
_symmetry.space_group_name_H-M   'P 1'
#
loop_
_entity.id
_entity.type
_entity.pdbx_description
1 polymer ?
#
loop_
_entity_poly.entity_id
_entity_poly.type
_entity_poly.pdbx_seq_one_letter_code
_entity_poly.pdbx_strand_id
1 'polypeptide(L)'
;MPKSLIIEKSRESVSAGISKVNVPVQDRVMLHLSENDDQADRYLVGPELTRPGIAESCALHPPNVSRTMRDLLKKNLVSEHTRNVKGDERRQKTWQLTEAGRELVSGVRKKLSDVMVVVRDNNGDLLELGASEVASRLDANISLLQVLMHAQHEGVLTYGDIRFGAITKRKETALTSPP
;
A
#
# COMPACT_ATOMS: atom_id res chain seq x y z
N MET A 1 -38.80 -15.05 -13.01
CA MET A 1 -37.85 -13.97 -13.35
C MET A 1 -38.00 -12.86 -12.32
N PRO A 2 -37.17 -12.80 -11.27
CA PRO A 2 -37.21 -11.67 -10.34
C PRO A 2 -36.43 -10.49 -10.93
N LYS A 3 -37.07 -9.31 -10.89
CA LYS A 3 -36.54 -8.02 -11.32
C LYS A 3 -35.31 -7.66 -10.48
N SER A 4 -34.21 -7.36 -11.15
CA SER A 4 -33.01 -6.78 -10.55
C SER A 4 -33.37 -5.45 -9.88
N LEU A 5 -33.16 -5.39 -8.57
CA LEU A 5 -33.30 -4.18 -7.77
C LEU A 5 -32.07 -3.30 -8.07
N ILE A 6 -32.24 -2.33 -8.98
CA ILE A 6 -31.26 -1.25 -9.15
C ILE A 6 -31.37 -0.40 -7.89
N ILE A 7 -30.35 -0.47 -7.03
CA ILE A 7 -30.20 0.45 -5.92
C ILE A 7 -29.68 1.76 -6.53
N GLU A 8 -30.59 2.63 -6.96
CA GLU A 8 -30.29 4.07 -7.11
C GLU A 8 -30.04 4.61 -5.70
N LYS A 9 -28.80 4.46 -5.21
CA LYS A 9 -28.38 5.17 -4.00
C LYS A 9 -28.19 6.62 -4.40
N SER A 10 -29.16 7.43 -4.00
CA SER A 10 -29.25 8.87 -4.19
C SER A 10 -27.91 9.59 -3.98
N ARG A 11 -27.66 10.57 -4.85
CA ARG A 11 -26.55 11.55 -4.86
C ARG A 11 -26.38 12.38 -3.56
N GLU A 12 -27.07 12.03 -2.48
CA GLU A 12 -27.19 12.78 -1.23
C GLU A 12 -26.30 12.28 -0.08
N SER A 13 -25.46 11.26 -0.29
CA SER A 13 -24.59 10.72 0.77
C SER A 13 -23.13 11.20 0.74
N VAL A 14 -22.74 12.07 -0.20
CA VAL A 14 -21.35 12.58 -0.27
C VAL A 14 -21.05 13.74 0.68
N SER A 15 -22.00 14.15 1.52
CA SER A 15 -21.79 15.21 2.54
C SER A 15 -21.49 14.70 3.96
N ALA A 16 -21.57 13.38 4.18
CA ALA A 16 -20.95 12.79 5.36
C ALA A 16 -19.45 12.75 5.10
N GLY A 17 -18.68 13.59 5.79
CA GLY A 17 -17.25 13.77 5.56
C GLY A 17 -16.52 12.44 5.30
N ILE A 18 -15.72 12.40 4.25
CA ILE A 18 -14.97 11.21 3.81
C ILE A 18 -14.33 10.56 5.04
N SER A 19 -14.70 9.29 5.31
CA SER A 19 -14.14 8.51 6.40
C SER A 19 -12.62 8.57 6.34
N LYS A 20 -12.01 9.22 7.33
CA LYS A 20 -10.56 9.47 7.31
C LYS A 20 -9.83 8.15 7.56
N VAL A 21 -9.22 7.61 6.52
CA VAL A 21 -8.33 6.45 6.61
C VAL A 21 -7.21 6.78 7.61
N ASN A 22 -6.97 5.85 8.54
CA ASN A 22 -5.89 5.97 9.51
C ASN A 22 -5.20 4.62 9.69
N VAL A 23 -3.93 4.54 9.31
CA VAL A 23 -3.13 3.33 9.43
C VAL A 23 -2.11 3.49 10.57
N PRO A 24 -2.11 2.59 11.57
CA PRO A 24 -1.15 2.63 12.66
C PRO A 24 0.30 2.64 12.18
N VAL A 25 1.17 3.35 12.88
CA VAL A 25 2.59 3.49 12.53
C VAL A 25 3.28 2.14 12.35
N GLN A 26 3.08 1.21 13.29
CA GLN A 26 3.68 -0.12 13.24
C GLN A 26 3.16 -0.90 12.02
N ASP A 27 1.86 -0.81 11.73
CA ASP A 27 1.23 -1.54 10.62
C ASP A 27 1.79 -1.06 9.26
N ARG A 28 1.99 0.26 9.09
CA ARG A 28 2.64 0.81 7.88
C ARG A 28 4.05 0.28 7.68
N VAL A 29 4.87 0.28 8.74
CA VAL A 29 6.26 -0.19 8.68
C VAL A 29 6.30 -1.69 8.37
N MET A 30 5.46 -2.50 9.02
CA MET A 30 5.40 -3.93 8.76
C MET A 30 4.95 -4.22 7.32
N LEU A 31 3.90 -3.55 6.85
CA LEU A 31 3.40 -3.71 5.48
C LEU A 31 4.46 -3.30 4.46
N HIS A 32 5.16 -2.17 4.68
CA HIS A 32 6.26 -1.71 3.85
C HIS A 32 7.37 -2.76 3.71
N LEU A 33 7.84 -3.31 4.84
CA LEU A 33 8.87 -4.35 4.83
C LEU A 33 8.38 -5.61 4.11
N SER A 34 7.10 -5.99 4.26
CA SER A 34 6.50 -7.11 3.53
C SER A 34 6.44 -6.89 2.02
N GLU A 35 6.19 -5.66 1.58
CA GLU A 35 6.16 -5.32 0.15
C GLU A 35 7.57 -5.29 -0.49
N ASN A 36 8.62 -5.32 0.33
CA ASN A 36 10.02 -5.36 -0.08
C ASN A 36 10.75 -6.65 0.36
N ASP A 37 10.00 -7.69 0.75
CA ASP A 37 10.58 -8.92 1.33
C ASP A 37 11.37 -9.74 0.30
N ASP A 38 11.14 -9.52 -1.01
CA ASP A 38 11.91 -10.11 -2.12
C ASP A 38 13.40 -9.72 -2.12
N GLN A 39 13.76 -8.70 -1.32
CA GLN A 39 15.12 -8.22 -1.13
C GLN A 39 15.83 -8.84 0.09
N ALA A 40 15.16 -9.66 0.90
CA ALA A 40 15.68 -10.15 2.19
C ALA A 40 17.04 -10.86 2.07
N ASP A 41 17.22 -11.69 1.04
CA ASP A 41 18.45 -12.47 0.82
C ASP A 41 19.46 -11.78 -0.13
N ARG A 42 19.20 -10.52 -0.51
CA ARG A 42 20.07 -9.80 -1.46
C ARG A 42 21.22 -9.09 -0.73
N TYR A 43 22.39 -9.16 -1.36
CA TYR A 43 23.58 -8.44 -0.90
C TYR A 43 23.51 -6.92 -1.16
N LEU A 44 22.95 -6.53 -2.31
CA LEU A 44 22.67 -5.15 -2.70
C LEU A 44 21.16 -4.93 -2.68
N VAL A 45 20.70 -4.01 -1.83
CA VAL A 45 19.28 -3.70 -1.65
C VAL A 45 18.97 -2.26 -2.06
N GLY A 46 17.70 -1.94 -2.23
CA GLY A 46 17.25 -0.58 -2.48
C GLY A 46 17.15 0.27 -1.20
N PRO A 47 17.05 1.61 -1.35
CA PRO A 47 16.95 2.54 -0.23
C PRO A 47 15.69 2.34 0.61
N GLU A 48 14.68 1.65 0.10
CA GLU A 48 13.39 1.40 0.75
C GLU A 48 13.55 0.65 2.08
N LEU A 49 14.63 -0.13 2.26
CA LEU A 49 14.90 -0.85 3.50
C LEU A 49 15.67 -0.03 4.54
N THR A 50 16.05 1.20 4.22
CA THR A 50 16.80 2.10 5.12
C THR A 50 15.86 2.98 5.95
N ARG A 51 16.39 3.61 7.00
CA ARG A 51 15.58 4.53 7.83
C ARG A 51 14.94 5.67 7.02
N PRO A 52 15.67 6.41 6.15
CA PRO A 52 15.05 7.44 5.33
C PRO A 52 14.05 6.88 4.32
N GLY A 53 14.32 5.74 3.68
CA GLY A 53 13.37 5.13 2.74
C GLY A 53 12.06 4.70 3.41
N ILE A 54 12.14 4.06 4.58
CA ILE A 54 10.95 3.69 5.38
C ILE A 54 10.21 4.94 5.86
N ALA A 55 10.95 6.00 6.23
CA ALA A 55 10.35 7.27 6.64
C ALA A 55 9.54 7.89 5.49
N GLU A 56 10.09 7.89 4.28
CA GLU A 56 9.42 8.38 3.08
C GLU A 56 8.19 7.54 2.74
N SER A 57 8.35 6.23 2.54
CA SER A 57 7.26 5.35 2.11
C SER A 57 6.10 5.26 3.11
N CYS A 58 6.40 5.36 4.41
CA CYS A 58 5.38 5.31 5.46
C CYS A 58 4.85 6.70 5.87
N ALA A 59 5.26 7.80 5.21
CA ALA A 59 5.01 9.18 5.64
C ALA A 59 5.25 9.38 7.15
N LEU A 60 6.51 9.19 7.55
CA LEU A 60 6.98 9.20 8.91
C LEU A 60 8.15 10.14 9.11
N HIS A 61 8.20 10.77 10.28
CA HIS A 61 9.42 11.42 10.73
C HIS A 61 10.46 10.33 11.09
N PRO A 62 11.75 10.43 10.68
CA PRO A 62 12.75 9.38 10.90
C PRO A 62 12.93 8.87 12.35
N PRO A 63 12.81 9.72 13.41
CA PRO A 63 12.76 9.26 14.79
C PRO A 63 11.59 8.32 15.13
N ASN A 64 10.45 8.44 14.46
CA ASN A 64 9.34 7.51 14.65
C ASN A 64 9.70 6.13 14.08
N VAL A 65 10.37 6.09 12.93
CA VAL A 65 10.90 4.84 12.37
C VAL A 65 11.88 4.19 13.35
N SER A 66 12.83 4.96 13.90
CA SER A 66 13.78 4.42 14.88
C SER A 66 13.10 3.88 16.15
N ARG A 67 12.04 4.54 16.63
CA ARG A 67 11.25 4.05 17.78
C ARG A 67 10.52 2.75 17.44
N THR A 68 9.80 2.72 16.32
CA THR A 68 9.08 1.53 15.87
C THR A 68 10.01 0.35 15.62
N MET A 69 11.17 0.56 15.00
CA MET A 69 12.15 -0.52 14.79
C MET A 69 12.68 -1.08 16.10
N ARG A 70 12.94 -0.23 17.11
CA ARG A 70 13.35 -0.71 18.43
C ARG A 70 12.31 -1.64 19.06
N ASP A 71 11.03 -1.28 18.95
CA ASP A 71 9.94 -2.09 19.49
C ASP A 71 9.77 -3.41 18.72
N LEU A 72 9.88 -3.38 17.38
CA LEU A 72 9.80 -4.57 16.54
C LEU A 72 10.99 -5.52 16.74
N LEU A 73 12.20 -4.98 16.91
CA LEU A 73 13.41 -5.75 17.23
C LEU A 73 13.26 -6.44 18.59
N LYS A 74 12.76 -5.72 19.62
CA LYS A 74 12.50 -6.30 20.94
C LYS A 74 11.50 -7.47 20.89
N LYS A 75 10.57 -7.45 19.94
CA LYS A 75 9.58 -8.51 19.70
C LYS A 75 10.07 -9.60 18.73
N ASN A 76 11.31 -9.53 18.24
CA ASN A 76 11.86 -10.41 17.20
C ASN A 76 11.04 -10.47 15.91
N LEU A 77 10.34 -9.39 15.55
CA LEU A 77 9.51 -9.31 14.33
C LEU A 77 10.31 -8.82 13.11
N VAL A 78 11.43 -8.16 13.35
CA VAL A 78 12.35 -7.67 12.31
C VAL A 78 13.79 -8.01 12.69
N SER A 79 14.66 -8.04 11.70
CA SER A 79 16.11 -8.13 11.88
C SER A 79 16.79 -6.90 11.26
N GLU A 80 17.87 -6.43 11.91
CA GLU A 80 18.68 -5.31 11.42
C GLU A 80 19.97 -5.85 10.79
N HIS A 81 20.33 -5.32 9.62
CA HIS A 81 21.53 -5.68 8.86
C HIS A 81 22.26 -4.45 8.39
N THR A 82 23.57 -4.54 8.21
CA THR A 82 24.36 -3.51 7.51
C THR A 82 24.61 -3.98 6.08
N ARG A 83 24.10 -3.28 5.06
CA ARG A 83 24.13 -3.74 3.65
C ARG A 83 24.53 -2.63 2.69
N ASN A 84 25.02 -3.01 1.50
CA ASN A 84 25.18 -2.05 0.42
C ASN A 84 23.80 -1.64 -0.09
N VAL A 85 23.61 -0.34 -0.30
CA VAL A 85 22.35 0.23 -0.77
C VAL A 85 22.59 0.88 -2.12
N LYS A 86 21.70 0.64 -3.08
CA LYS A 86 21.77 1.25 -4.41
C LYS A 86 21.83 2.78 -4.26
N GLY A 87 22.82 3.39 -4.91
CA GLY A 87 23.01 4.84 -4.89
C GLY A 87 23.70 5.40 -3.64
N ASP A 88 24.11 4.56 -2.70
CA ASP A 88 24.89 4.97 -1.53
C ASP A 88 26.32 4.41 -1.63
N GLU A 89 27.31 5.26 -1.34
CA GLU A 89 28.72 4.84 -1.32
C GLU A 89 29.07 4.01 -0.08
N ARG A 90 28.30 4.19 1.01
CA ARG A 90 28.54 3.51 2.28
C ARG A 90 27.44 2.50 2.56
N ARG A 91 27.83 1.43 3.25
CA ARG A 91 26.85 0.47 3.77
C ARG A 91 25.95 1.14 4.79
N GLN A 92 24.65 0.90 4.67
CA GLN A 92 23.64 1.48 5.55
C GLN A 92 22.99 0.40 6.42
N LYS A 93 22.40 0.83 7.54
CA LYS A 93 21.48 -0.02 8.31
C LYS A 93 20.20 -0.22 7.53
N THR A 94 19.76 -1.48 7.47
CA THR A 94 18.56 -1.92 6.78
C THR A 94 17.78 -2.88 7.66
N TRP A 95 16.47 -2.96 7.45
CA TRP A 95 15.59 -3.87 8.18
C TRP A 95 14.85 -4.81 7.24
N GLN A 96 14.54 -6.00 7.71
CA GLN A 96 13.68 -6.96 7.02
C GLN A 96 12.86 -7.75 8.04
N LEU A 97 11.77 -8.38 7.60
CA LEU A 97 10.95 -9.21 8.45
C LEU A 97 11.70 -10.49 8.85
N THR A 98 11.49 -10.93 10.08
CA THR A 98 11.77 -12.33 10.48
C THR A 98 10.60 -13.21 10.05
N GLU A 99 10.70 -14.52 10.28
CA GLU A 99 9.59 -15.44 10.04
C GLU A 99 8.34 -15.07 10.86
N ALA A 100 8.52 -14.82 12.16
CA ALA A 100 7.44 -14.32 13.02
C ALA A 100 6.86 -12.98 12.53
N GLY A 101 7.71 -12.12 11.96
CA GLY A 101 7.28 -10.89 11.30
C GLY A 101 6.40 -11.12 10.09
N ARG A 102 6.74 -12.10 9.23
CA ARG A 102 5.97 -12.50 8.06
C ARG A 102 4.60 -13.08 8.44
N GLU A 103 4.55 -13.92 9.47
CA GLU A 103 3.29 -14.45 9.98
C GLU A 103 2.37 -13.33 10.48
N LEU A 104 2.90 -12.41 11.29
CA LEU A 104 2.12 -11.30 11.83
C LEU A 104 1.63 -10.35 10.73
N VAL A 105 2.49 -10.00 9.77
CA VAL A 105 2.13 -9.04 8.73
C VAL A 105 1.06 -9.57 7.79
N SER A 106 0.93 -10.89 7.62
CA SER A 106 -0.15 -11.48 6.83
C SER A 106 -1.53 -11.07 7.38
N GLY A 107 -1.70 -11.13 8.70
CA GLY A 107 -2.92 -10.65 9.37
C GLY A 107 -3.12 -9.14 9.25
N VAL A 108 -2.03 -8.36 9.38
CA VAL A 108 -2.07 -6.90 9.18
C VAL A 108 -2.48 -6.55 7.77
N ARG A 109 -1.89 -7.21 6.75
CA ARG A 109 -2.21 -7.01 5.34
C ARG A 109 -3.69 -7.29 5.08
N LYS A 110 -4.21 -8.42 5.57
CA LYS A 110 -5.64 -8.76 5.42
C LYS A 110 -6.55 -7.69 6.01
N LYS A 111 -6.28 -7.26 7.26
CA LYS A 111 -7.03 -6.19 7.93
C LYS A 111 -7.00 -4.89 7.12
N LEU A 112 -5.84 -4.53 6.57
CA LEU A 112 -5.66 -3.29 5.81
C LEU A 112 -6.24 -3.36 4.39
N SER A 113 -6.31 -4.55 3.79
CA SER A 113 -6.96 -4.77 2.49
C SER A 113 -8.45 -4.42 2.50
N ASP A 114 -9.10 -4.60 3.66
CA ASP A 114 -10.54 -4.37 3.86
C ASP A 114 -10.86 -2.92 4.28
N VAL A 115 -9.85 -2.05 4.44
CA VAL A 115 -10.08 -0.63 4.75
C VAL A 115 -10.79 0.04 3.58
N MET A 116 -11.93 0.66 3.85
CA MET A 116 -12.69 1.37 2.82
C MET A 116 -11.97 2.65 2.38
N VAL A 117 -11.81 2.81 1.08
CA VAL A 117 -11.16 3.94 0.43
C VAL A 117 -12.10 4.52 -0.62
N VAL A 118 -12.20 5.86 -0.63
CA VAL A 118 -12.98 6.58 -1.64
C VAL A 118 -12.10 6.81 -2.86
N VAL A 119 -12.62 6.44 -4.03
CA VAL A 119 -11.95 6.67 -5.31
C VAL A 119 -12.87 7.41 -6.27
N ARG A 120 -12.28 8.19 -7.16
CA ARG A 120 -12.90 8.71 -8.37
C ARG A 120 -12.42 7.88 -9.55
N ASP A 121 -13.34 7.21 -10.22
CA ASP A 121 -13.01 6.36 -11.35
C ASP A 121 -12.78 7.13 -12.66
N ASN A 122 -12.56 6.38 -13.75
CA ASN A 122 -12.41 6.90 -15.11
C ASN A 122 -13.70 7.52 -15.69
N ASN A 123 -14.87 7.19 -15.17
CA ASN A 123 -16.16 7.80 -15.54
C ASN A 123 -16.43 9.09 -14.74
N GLY A 124 -15.64 9.36 -13.71
CA GLY A 124 -15.81 10.48 -12.79
C GLY A 124 -16.68 10.17 -11.57
N ASP A 125 -17.15 8.93 -11.43
CA ASP A 125 -17.98 8.45 -10.34
C ASP A 125 -17.17 8.25 -9.06
N LEU A 126 -17.77 8.60 -7.92
CA LEU A 126 -17.20 8.34 -6.60
C LEU A 126 -17.66 7.00 -6.08
N LEU A 127 -16.70 6.12 -5.78
CA LEU A 127 -16.93 4.77 -5.30
C LEU A 127 -16.19 4.57 -3.98
N GLU A 128 -16.75 3.75 -3.10
CA GLU A 128 -16.11 3.30 -1.88
C GLU A 128 -15.86 1.79 -1.98
N LEU A 129 -14.61 1.37 -1.86
CA LEU A 129 -14.19 -0.03 -2.02
C LEU A 129 -13.04 -0.36 -1.05
N GLY A 130 -12.77 -1.65 -0.84
CA GLY A 130 -11.62 -2.09 -0.06
C GLY A 130 -10.30 -1.64 -0.70
N ALA A 131 -9.33 -1.23 0.13
CA ALA A 131 -8.04 -0.72 -0.31
C ALA A 131 -7.31 -1.66 -1.28
N SER A 132 -7.47 -2.97 -1.13
CA SER A 132 -6.87 -3.97 -2.02
C SER A 132 -7.41 -3.96 -3.46
N GLU A 133 -8.62 -3.44 -3.67
CA GLU A 133 -9.25 -3.37 -5.00
C GLU A 133 -8.90 -2.08 -5.75
N VAL A 134 -8.40 -1.06 -5.03
CA VAL A 134 -8.19 0.31 -5.56
C VAL A 134 -7.20 0.34 -6.72
N ALA A 135 -6.05 -0.33 -6.58
CA ALA A 135 -5.04 -0.34 -7.63
C ALA A 135 -5.59 -0.89 -8.95
N SER A 136 -6.37 -1.98 -8.87
CA SER A 136 -7.06 -2.53 -10.04
C SER A 136 -8.14 -1.60 -10.56
N ARG A 137 -8.90 -0.94 -9.68
CA ARG A 137 -9.99 -0.05 -10.06
C ARG A 137 -9.50 1.21 -10.80
N LEU A 138 -8.30 1.67 -10.47
CA LEU A 138 -7.65 2.84 -11.05
C LEU A 138 -6.69 2.51 -12.21
N ASP A 139 -6.57 1.24 -12.60
CA ASP A 139 -5.58 0.74 -13.57
C ASP A 139 -4.14 1.18 -13.21
N ALA A 140 -3.82 1.23 -11.91
CA ALA A 140 -2.59 1.79 -11.38
C ALA A 140 -1.63 0.71 -10.87
N ASN A 141 -0.32 0.95 -11.02
CA ASN A 141 0.72 0.09 -10.45
C ASN A 141 1.22 0.67 -9.12
N ILE A 142 0.36 0.59 -8.10
CA ILE A 142 0.63 1.06 -6.74
C ILE A 142 0.42 -0.04 -5.71
N SER A 143 1.21 -0.01 -4.64
CA SER A 143 1.13 -0.97 -3.55
C SER A 143 -0.05 -0.69 -2.61
N LEU A 144 -0.39 -1.67 -1.76
CA LEU A 144 -1.45 -1.49 -0.76
C LEU A 144 -1.06 -0.38 0.23
N LEU A 145 0.21 -0.30 0.62
CA LEU A 145 0.69 0.79 1.46
C LEU A 145 0.47 2.14 0.78
N GLN A 146 0.86 2.29 -0.49
CA GLN A 146 0.69 3.54 -1.22
C GLN A 146 -0.78 3.97 -1.29
N VAL A 147 -1.70 3.05 -1.62
CA VAL A 147 -3.15 3.32 -1.60
C VAL A 147 -3.59 3.90 -0.26
N LEU A 148 -3.20 3.24 0.85
CA LEU A 148 -3.59 3.66 2.18
C LEU A 148 -2.97 5.00 2.60
N MET A 149 -1.73 5.26 2.19
CA MET A 149 -1.05 6.52 2.48
C MET A 149 -1.70 7.68 1.73
N HIS A 150 -2.00 7.51 0.45
CA HIS A 150 -2.74 8.52 -0.31
C HIS A 150 -4.14 8.76 0.27
N ALA A 151 -4.87 7.69 0.63
CA ALA A 151 -6.20 7.82 1.24
C ALA A 151 -6.15 8.56 2.58
N GLN A 152 -5.14 8.29 3.41
CA GLN A 152 -4.97 8.96 4.71
C GLN A 152 -4.66 10.46 4.57
N HIS A 153 -3.92 10.86 3.54
CA HIS A 153 -3.46 12.24 3.37
C HIS A 153 -4.36 13.10 2.47
N GLU A 154 -5.06 12.48 1.50
CA GLU A 154 -5.80 13.19 0.44
C GLU A 154 -7.29 12.86 0.45
N GLY A 155 -7.69 11.76 1.07
CA GLY A 155 -9.09 11.31 1.20
C GLY A 155 -9.63 10.60 -0.04
N VAL A 156 -9.45 11.16 -1.24
CA VAL A 156 -9.96 10.60 -2.49
C VAL A 156 -8.82 10.32 -3.47
N LEU A 157 -8.69 9.08 -3.92
CA LEU A 157 -7.76 8.71 -4.99
C LEU A 157 -8.46 8.82 -6.34
N THR A 158 -7.78 9.36 -7.36
CA THR A 158 -8.40 9.63 -8.66
C THR A 158 -7.74 8.84 -9.79
N TYR A 159 -8.55 8.36 -10.73
CA TYR A 159 -8.07 7.74 -11.96
C TYR A 159 -7.18 8.70 -12.76
N GLY A 160 -6.05 8.20 -13.27
CA GLY A 160 -5.10 9.00 -14.05
C GLY A 160 -4.21 9.92 -13.21
N ASP A 161 -4.19 9.76 -11.88
CA ASP A 161 -3.23 10.46 -11.02
C ASP A 161 -1.80 10.02 -11.37
N ILE A 162 -0.99 10.99 -11.79
CA ILE A 162 0.38 10.76 -12.26
C ILE A 162 1.28 10.11 -11.21
N ARG A 163 0.93 10.22 -9.92
CA ARG A 163 1.71 9.63 -8.82
C ARG A 163 1.56 8.12 -8.75
N PHE A 164 0.52 7.57 -9.38
CA PHE A 164 0.25 6.14 -9.40
C PHE A 164 0.93 5.39 -10.56
N GLY A 165 1.77 6.10 -11.32
CA GLY A 165 2.48 5.55 -12.46
C GLY A 165 1.64 5.50 -13.74
N ALA A 166 2.14 4.78 -14.74
CA ALA A 166 1.44 4.64 -16.01
C ALA A 166 0.19 3.77 -15.88
N ILE A 167 -0.88 4.15 -16.59
CA ILE A 167 -2.14 3.40 -16.65
C ILE A 167 -1.86 2.03 -17.30
N THR A 168 -1.96 0.97 -16.50
CA THR A 168 -1.87 -0.42 -16.93
C THR A 168 -3.23 -0.88 -17.46
N LYS A 169 -3.59 -0.50 -18.69
CA LYS A 169 -4.75 -1.11 -19.37
C LYS A 169 -4.54 -2.63 -19.45
N ARG A 170 -5.35 -3.43 -18.75
CA ARG A 170 -5.46 -4.86 -19.09
C ARG A 170 -5.98 -4.93 -20.53
N LYS A 171 -5.20 -5.50 -21.44
CA LYS A 171 -5.75 -5.95 -22.72
C LYS A 171 -6.86 -6.94 -22.39
N GLU A 172 -8.09 -6.58 -22.69
CA GLU A 172 -9.17 -7.55 -22.86
C GLU A 172 -8.68 -8.56 -23.89
N THR A 173 -8.36 -9.77 -23.44
CA THR A 173 -8.15 -10.89 -24.36
C THR A 173 -9.52 -11.21 -24.94
N ALA A 174 -9.90 -10.51 -25.99
CA ALA A 174 -10.97 -10.93 -26.86
C ALA A 174 -10.55 -12.30 -27.42
N LEU A 175 -11.12 -13.36 -26.84
CA LEU A 175 -11.10 -14.70 -27.41
C LEU A 175 -11.89 -14.65 -28.73
N THR A 176 -11.26 -14.17 -29.80
CA THR A 176 -11.72 -14.45 -31.15
C THR A 176 -11.27 -15.87 -31.47
N SER A 177 -12.18 -16.84 -31.34
CA SER A 177 -12.02 -18.18 -31.88
C SER A 177 -11.82 -18.08 -33.40
N PRO A 178 -10.78 -18.70 -33.99
CA PRO A 178 -10.65 -18.79 -35.45
C PRO A 178 -11.66 -19.80 -36.02
N PRO A 179 -11.98 -19.67 -37.33
CA PRO A 179 -13.02 -20.45 -38.02
C PRO A 179 -12.67 -21.94 -38.21
#